data_AF-A0A6C0K4A9-F1
#
_entry.id   AF-A0A6C0K4A9-F1
#
_cell.length_a   1.000
_cell.length_b   1.000
_cell.length_c   1.000
_cell.angle_alpha   90.00
_cell.angle_beta   90.00
_cell.angle_gamma   90.00
#
_symmetry.space_group_name_H-M   'P 1'
#
loop_
_entity.id
_entity.type
_entity.pdbx_description
1 polymer ?
#
loop_
_entity_poly.entity_id
_entity_poly.type
_entity_poly.pdbx_seq_one_letter_code
_entity_poly.pdbx_strand_id
1 'polypeptide(L)'
;MNQTSTITITGLLFINAFMGFLQIIPWTSLFIFLRRFGLYLYIIKNRDTCVRAQKRIQNHSSHMTDEDKGYGYSMGYWYVVYIDVSDNDNGNYYTMWFIGTQNSFKRLTASAEEIETFQMGIEAEPTKEFTVFERIGSLHNTWFRKRRIPVMKIVPYPSQESVISHIKTQYEKTRHVVALICGPPGTGKSMIGLLLANQYNSSFCNTLKPWQPGDTLASLYSEIEPPPDTPIVVGFDEVDNIITAVNVGIPSHKSLTIQIQDKSGWNSFFDAIQRGLYPNLIVILTSNRSAEYIRSIDPSYIREKRVDLLFDMNVTI
;
A
#
# COMPACT_ATOMS: atom_id res chain seq x y z
N MET A 1 -36.26 -10.28 -63.23
CA MET A 1 -36.43 -10.53 -61.78
C MET A 1 -35.19 -11.29 -61.30
N ASN A 2 -34.22 -10.65 -60.64
CA ASN A 2 -33.09 -11.33 -59.95
C ASN A 2 -32.19 -10.38 -59.11
N GLN A 3 -32.46 -9.07 -59.07
CA GLN A 3 -31.68 -8.13 -58.24
C GLN A 3 -32.15 -8.05 -56.78
N THR A 4 -33.40 -8.42 -56.47
CA THR A 4 -33.94 -8.33 -55.10
C THR A 4 -33.48 -9.47 -54.17
N SER A 5 -33.13 -10.64 -54.71
CA SER A 5 -32.65 -11.79 -53.92
C SER A 5 -31.16 -11.72 -53.59
N THR A 6 -30.36 -11.01 -54.38
CA THR A 6 -28.92 -10.84 -54.13
C THR A 6 -28.65 -9.83 -53.02
N ILE A 7 -29.42 -8.73 -52.96
CA ILE A 7 -29.31 -7.68 -51.93
C ILE A 7 -29.61 -8.23 -50.53
N THR A 8 -30.59 -9.13 -50.40
CA THR A 8 -30.95 -9.77 -49.12
C THR A 8 -29.89 -10.76 -48.64
N ILE A 9 -29.28 -11.53 -49.55
CA ILE A 9 -28.21 -12.49 -49.20
C ILE A 9 -26.92 -11.75 -48.80
N THR A 10 -26.54 -10.70 -49.53
CA THR A 10 -25.38 -9.86 -49.15
C THR A 10 -25.60 -9.12 -47.83
N GLY A 11 -26.83 -8.65 -47.57
CA GLY A 11 -27.18 -8.04 -46.29
C GLY A 11 -27.09 -9.04 -45.12
N LEU A 12 -27.55 -10.28 -45.31
CA LEU A 12 -27.46 -11.33 -44.31
C LEU A 12 -26.00 -11.72 -44.00
N LEU A 13 -25.16 -11.80 -45.03
CA LEU A 13 -23.72 -12.07 -44.89
C LEU A 13 -23.01 -10.94 -44.13
N PHE A 14 -23.37 -9.68 -44.40
CA PHE A 14 -22.84 -8.53 -43.66
C PHE A 14 -23.26 -8.54 -42.19
N ILE A 15 -24.51 -8.86 -41.88
CA ILE A 15 -24.99 -8.95 -40.49
C ILE A 15 -24.25 -10.09 -39.76
N ASN A 16 -24.08 -11.26 -40.38
CA ASN A 16 -23.36 -12.38 -39.76
C ASN A 16 -21.87 -12.07 -39.56
N ALA A 17 -21.22 -11.44 -40.54
CA ALA A 17 -19.83 -11.01 -40.42
C ALA A 17 -19.66 -9.93 -39.33
N PHE A 18 -20.61 -8.99 -39.25
CA PHE A 18 -20.63 -7.95 -38.23
C PHE A 18 -20.88 -8.51 -36.82
N MET A 19 -21.80 -9.47 -36.67
CA MET A 19 -22.04 -10.15 -35.40
C MET A 19 -20.85 -11.00 -34.99
N GLY A 20 -20.17 -11.68 -35.93
CA GLY A 20 -18.91 -12.38 -35.67
C GLY A 20 -17.78 -11.43 -35.26
N PHE A 21 -17.70 -10.26 -35.89
CA PHE A 21 -16.74 -9.21 -35.52
C PHE A 21 -17.02 -8.63 -34.13
N LEU A 22 -18.29 -8.44 -33.76
CA LEU A 22 -18.71 -8.03 -32.42
C LEU A 22 -18.41 -9.09 -31.34
N GLN A 23 -18.31 -10.38 -31.69
CA GLN A 23 -17.86 -11.42 -30.75
C GLN A 23 -16.34 -11.41 -30.54
N ILE A 24 -15.57 -11.00 -31.55
CA ILE A 24 -14.09 -10.91 -31.47
C ILE A 24 -13.67 -9.68 -30.67
N ILE A 25 -14.41 -8.58 -30.81
CA ILE A 25 -14.19 -7.37 -30.02
C ILE A 25 -14.77 -7.58 -28.62
N PRO A 26 -13.98 -7.48 -27.53
CA PRO A 26 -14.53 -7.53 -26.18
C PRO A 26 -15.59 -6.45 -26.04
N TRP A 27 -16.80 -6.80 -25.59
CA TRP A 27 -17.90 -5.83 -25.39
C TRP A 27 -17.50 -4.65 -24.48
N THR A 28 -16.48 -4.84 -23.65
CA THR A 28 -15.86 -3.82 -22.80
C THR A 28 -15.08 -2.74 -23.56
N SER A 29 -14.65 -3.01 -24.80
CA SER A 29 -13.95 -2.03 -25.65
C SER A 29 -14.79 -0.81 -26.00
N LEU A 30 -16.13 -0.94 -26.01
CA LEU A 30 -17.06 0.18 -26.19
C LEU A 30 -16.82 1.27 -25.13
N PHE A 31 -16.37 0.90 -23.93
CA PHE A 31 -16.09 1.85 -22.85
C PHE A 31 -14.84 2.69 -23.07
N ILE A 32 -13.96 2.34 -24.02
CA ILE A 32 -12.85 3.21 -24.43
C ILE A 32 -13.41 4.52 -25.00
N PHE A 33 -14.46 4.43 -25.83
CA PHE A 33 -15.13 5.59 -26.41
C PHE A 33 -16.09 6.26 -25.42
N LEU A 34 -16.86 5.48 -24.65
CA LEU A 34 -17.82 6.03 -23.68
C LEU A 34 -17.14 6.77 -22.53
N ARG A 35 -15.86 6.49 -22.24
CA ARG A 35 -15.06 7.25 -21.26
C ARG A 35 -14.97 8.73 -21.62
N ARG A 36 -14.96 9.10 -22.90
CA ARG A 36 -14.96 10.50 -23.36
C ARG A 36 -16.25 11.25 -22.96
N PHE A 37 -17.34 10.51 -22.80
CA PHE A 37 -18.64 11.02 -22.36
C PHE A 37 -18.86 10.87 -20.85
N GLY A 38 -17.83 10.50 -20.09
CA GLY A 38 -17.90 10.39 -18.63
C GLY A 38 -18.58 9.14 -18.10
N LEU A 39 -18.82 8.13 -18.95
CA LEU A 39 -19.33 6.82 -18.56
C LEU A 39 -18.20 5.81 -18.43
N TYR A 40 -18.19 5.09 -17.31
CA TYR A 40 -17.14 4.16 -16.93
C TYR A 40 -17.72 2.80 -16.60
N LEU A 41 -16.94 1.75 -16.88
CA LEU A 41 -17.20 0.39 -16.44
C LEU A 41 -16.28 0.08 -15.25
N TYR A 42 -16.86 -0.24 -14.10
CA TYR A 42 -16.13 -0.65 -12.89
C TYR A 42 -16.45 -2.11 -12.56
N ILE A 43 -15.43 -2.84 -12.15
CA ILE A 43 -15.54 -4.21 -11.65
C ILE A 43 -15.07 -4.20 -10.19
N ILE A 44 -15.99 -4.44 -9.26
CA ILE A 44 -15.74 -4.40 -7.82
C ILE A 44 -15.75 -5.82 -7.28
N LYS A 45 -14.67 -6.20 -6.59
CA LYS A 45 -14.50 -7.50 -5.92
C LYS A 45 -14.36 -7.38 -4.40
N ASN A 46 -14.28 -6.16 -3.87
CA ASN A 46 -14.16 -5.94 -2.42
C ASN A 46 -15.53 -6.15 -1.75
N ARG A 47 -15.58 -7.07 -0.79
CA ARG A 47 -16.79 -7.44 -0.05
C ARG A 47 -17.47 -6.25 0.62
N ASP A 48 -16.73 -5.39 1.33
CA ASP A 48 -17.32 -4.29 2.10
C ASP A 48 -17.97 -3.24 1.20
N THR A 49 -17.37 -2.99 0.04
CA THR A 49 -17.93 -2.08 -0.97
C THR A 49 -19.17 -2.68 -1.64
N CYS A 50 -19.14 -3.98 -1.94
CA CYS A 50 -20.28 -4.67 -2.54
C CYS A 50 -21.48 -4.70 -1.60
N VAL A 51 -21.30 -5.04 -0.32
CA VAL A 51 -22.37 -5.08 0.69
C VAL A 51 -22.97 -3.69 0.91
N ARG A 52 -22.14 -2.62 0.94
CA ARG A 52 -22.64 -1.25 1.07
C ARG A 52 -23.51 -0.83 -0.13
N ALA A 53 -23.04 -1.08 -1.34
CA ALA A 53 -23.80 -0.78 -2.54
C ALA A 53 -25.07 -1.63 -2.62
N GLN A 54 -25.02 -2.92 -2.23
CA GLN A 54 -26.17 -3.82 -2.16
C GLN A 54 -27.29 -3.28 -1.26
N LYS A 55 -26.96 -2.80 -0.05
CA LYS A 55 -27.95 -2.18 0.86
C LYS A 55 -28.63 -0.95 0.26
N ARG A 56 -27.90 -0.17 -0.55
CA ARG A 56 -28.44 1.07 -1.16
C ARG A 56 -29.34 0.81 -2.36
N ILE A 57 -29.13 -0.29 -3.07
CA ILE A 57 -29.93 -0.66 -4.25
C ILE A 57 -31.03 -1.68 -3.94
N GLN A 58 -31.20 -2.07 -2.67
CA GLN A 58 -32.11 -3.12 -2.22
C GLN A 58 -33.55 -2.96 -2.74
N ASN A 59 -34.03 -1.72 -2.87
CA ASN A 59 -35.40 -1.44 -3.34
C ASN A 59 -35.55 -1.40 -4.88
N HIS A 60 -34.45 -1.52 -5.62
CA HIS A 60 -34.41 -1.38 -7.09
C HIS A 60 -33.61 -2.51 -7.76
N SER A 61 -33.49 -3.67 -7.11
CA SER A 61 -32.81 -4.85 -7.66
C SER A 61 -33.79 -5.79 -8.37
N SER A 62 -33.30 -6.48 -9.39
CA SER A 62 -34.10 -7.42 -10.18
C SER A 62 -34.44 -8.71 -9.43
N HIS A 63 -33.60 -9.12 -8.49
CA HIS A 63 -33.83 -10.27 -7.62
C HIS A 63 -33.64 -9.88 -6.15
N MET A 64 -34.29 -10.63 -5.26
CA MET A 64 -34.16 -10.50 -3.81
C MET A 64 -34.04 -11.90 -3.20
N THR A 65 -33.19 -12.07 -2.20
CA THR A 65 -33.10 -13.31 -1.41
C THR A 65 -34.18 -13.33 -0.32
N ASP A 66 -34.37 -14.48 0.34
CA ASP A 66 -35.25 -14.64 1.51
C ASP A 66 -34.90 -13.72 2.70
N GLU A 67 -33.67 -13.19 2.77
CA GLU A 67 -33.24 -12.18 3.76
C GLU A 67 -33.35 -10.72 3.25
N ASP A 68 -34.22 -10.46 2.26
CA ASP A 68 -34.42 -9.17 1.59
C ASP A 68 -33.17 -8.57 0.90
N LYS A 69 -32.07 -9.30 0.75
CA LYS A 69 -30.86 -8.81 0.06
C LYS A 69 -31.07 -8.80 -1.46
N GLY A 70 -30.95 -7.64 -2.07
CA GLY A 70 -31.07 -7.48 -3.53
C GLY A 70 -29.87 -8.01 -4.30
N TYR A 71 -30.08 -8.77 -5.38
CA TYR A 71 -29.03 -9.24 -6.30
C TYR A 71 -29.49 -9.17 -7.77
N GLY A 72 -28.57 -9.39 -8.70
CA GLY A 72 -28.80 -9.20 -10.14
C GLY A 72 -28.70 -7.75 -10.57
N TYR A 73 -29.57 -7.34 -11.50
CA TYR A 73 -29.50 -6.02 -12.13
C TYR A 73 -30.23 -4.97 -11.31
N SER A 74 -29.66 -3.78 -11.20
CA SER A 74 -30.32 -2.60 -10.66
C SER A 74 -29.97 -1.38 -11.49
N MET A 75 -30.93 -0.47 -11.64
CA MET A 75 -30.77 0.75 -12.41
C MET A 75 -31.14 1.96 -11.55
N GLY A 76 -30.34 3.02 -11.65
CA GLY A 76 -30.64 4.28 -11.00
C GLY A 76 -30.19 5.46 -11.86
N TYR A 77 -30.23 6.66 -11.27
CA TYR A 77 -29.92 7.88 -12.00
C TYR A 77 -28.43 7.91 -12.42
N TRP A 78 -28.18 7.78 -13.72
CA TRP A 78 -26.84 7.70 -14.34
C TRP A 78 -26.01 6.47 -13.95
N TYR A 79 -26.65 5.35 -13.63
CA TYR A 79 -25.95 4.08 -13.50
C TYR A 79 -26.83 2.84 -13.75
N VAL A 80 -26.16 1.75 -14.14
CA VAL A 80 -26.66 0.38 -14.18
C VAL A 80 -25.65 -0.49 -13.45
N VAL A 81 -26.10 -1.34 -12.54
CA VAL A 81 -25.26 -2.26 -11.77
C VAL A 81 -25.79 -3.68 -11.89
N TYR A 82 -24.88 -4.65 -11.89
CA TYR A 82 -25.17 -6.06 -11.76
C TYR A 82 -24.38 -6.61 -10.58
N ILE A 83 -25.05 -7.24 -9.63
CA ILE A 83 -24.45 -7.90 -8.48
C ILE A 83 -24.66 -9.39 -8.60
N ASP A 84 -23.57 -10.13 -8.53
CA ASP A 84 -23.57 -11.58 -8.37
C ASP A 84 -22.95 -11.97 -7.02
N VAL A 85 -23.61 -12.90 -6.34
CA VAL A 85 -23.21 -13.42 -5.03
C VAL A 85 -23.16 -14.93 -5.15
N SER A 86 -21.95 -15.47 -5.26
CA SER A 86 -21.75 -16.92 -5.29
C SER A 86 -21.34 -17.42 -3.91
N ASP A 87 -22.08 -18.39 -3.39
CA ASP A 87 -21.75 -19.08 -2.15
C ASP A 87 -20.87 -20.30 -2.43
N ASN A 88 -19.71 -20.39 -1.79
CA ASN A 88 -18.83 -21.56 -1.82
C ASN A 88 -18.47 -21.94 -0.38
N ASP A 89 -18.03 -23.18 -0.14
CA ASP A 89 -17.67 -23.69 1.20
C ASP A 89 -16.62 -22.85 1.97
N ASN A 90 -15.89 -21.95 1.27
CA ASN A 90 -14.91 -21.03 1.85
C ASN A 90 -15.44 -19.58 2.05
N GLY A 91 -16.73 -19.34 1.87
CA GLY A 91 -17.43 -18.05 2.05
C GLY A 91 -17.96 -17.41 0.75
N ASN A 92 -18.77 -16.36 0.92
CA ASN A 92 -19.49 -15.70 -0.18
C ASN A 92 -18.56 -14.76 -0.98
N TYR A 93 -18.47 -14.99 -2.29
CA TYR A 93 -17.76 -14.11 -3.22
C TYR A 93 -18.74 -13.10 -3.82
N TYR A 94 -18.38 -11.83 -3.77
CA TYR A 94 -19.17 -10.74 -4.34
C TYR A 94 -18.49 -10.23 -5.60
N THR A 95 -19.18 -10.33 -6.73
CA THR A 95 -18.76 -9.67 -7.98
C THR A 95 -19.80 -8.65 -8.37
N MET A 96 -19.39 -7.38 -8.48
CA MET A 96 -20.27 -6.30 -8.92
C MET A 96 -19.72 -5.65 -10.18
N TRP A 97 -20.56 -5.58 -11.21
CA TRP A 97 -20.32 -4.84 -12.44
C TRP A 97 -21.12 -3.54 -12.39
N PHE A 98 -20.46 -2.40 -12.55
CA PHE A 98 -21.10 -1.10 -12.49
C PHE A 98 -20.79 -0.29 -13.74
N ILE A 99 -21.82 0.20 -14.40
CA ILE A 99 -21.74 1.10 -15.54
C ILE A 99 -22.37 2.42 -15.13
N GLY A 100 -21.61 3.52 -15.17
CA GLY A 100 -22.16 4.82 -14.83
C GLY A 100 -21.12 5.92 -14.74
N THR A 101 -21.54 7.07 -14.24
CA THR A 101 -20.62 8.19 -14.01
C THR A 101 -19.77 7.97 -12.76
N GLN A 102 -18.62 8.65 -12.68
CA GLN A 102 -17.80 8.68 -11.46
C GLN A 102 -18.59 9.14 -10.23
N ASN A 103 -19.48 10.11 -10.39
CA ASN A 103 -20.30 10.63 -9.30
C ASN A 103 -21.32 9.59 -8.82
N SER A 104 -21.98 8.89 -9.74
CA SER A 104 -22.91 7.82 -9.40
C SER A 104 -22.21 6.65 -8.71
N PHE A 105 -21.00 6.28 -9.19
CA PHE A 105 -20.18 5.24 -8.55
C PHE A 105 -19.82 5.62 -7.12
N LYS A 106 -19.30 6.84 -6.91
CA LYS A 106 -18.96 7.34 -5.57
C LYS A 106 -20.19 7.35 -4.66
N ARG A 107 -21.34 7.87 -5.11
CA ARG A 107 -22.58 7.89 -4.29
C ARG A 107 -23.02 6.51 -3.79
N LEU A 108 -22.81 5.46 -4.59
CA LEU A 108 -23.22 4.09 -4.19
C LEU A 108 -22.17 3.38 -3.33
N THR A 109 -20.91 3.72 -3.48
CA THR A 109 -19.80 3.05 -2.81
C THR A 109 -19.24 3.81 -1.61
N ALA A 110 -19.58 5.10 -1.48
CA ALA A 110 -19.10 6.00 -0.44
C ALA A 110 -19.53 5.59 0.97
N SER A 111 -18.78 5.97 2.01
CA SER A 111 -19.24 5.89 3.41
C SER A 111 -20.38 6.88 3.68
N ALA A 112 -21.04 6.79 4.84
CA ALA A 112 -22.09 7.75 5.22
C ALA A 112 -21.51 9.18 5.37
N GLU A 113 -20.32 9.30 5.94
CA GLU A 113 -19.57 10.56 6.15
C GLU A 113 -19.21 11.25 4.82
N GLU A 114 -18.85 10.47 3.80
CA GLU A 114 -18.52 10.98 2.46
C GLU A 114 -19.74 11.56 1.71
N ILE A 115 -20.96 11.10 2.03
CA ILE A 115 -22.20 11.58 1.38
C ILE A 115 -22.66 12.92 1.95
N GLU A 116 -22.58 13.10 3.28
CA GLU A 116 -22.88 14.38 3.93
C GLU A 116 -21.97 15.48 3.36
N THR A 117 -20.68 15.16 3.19
CA THR A 117 -19.70 16.06 2.58
C THR A 117 -20.06 16.40 1.13
N PHE A 118 -20.56 15.43 0.35
CA PHE A 118 -20.98 15.63 -1.04
C PHE A 118 -22.25 16.48 -1.18
N GLN A 119 -23.19 16.37 -0.24
CA GLN A 119 -24.44 17.16 -0.24
C GLN A 119 -24.21 18.60 0.20
N MET A 120 -23.22 18.84 1.07
CA MET A 120 -22.89 20.17 1.57
C MET A 120 -22.00 20.99 0.61
N GLY A 121 -21.64 20.46 -0.57
CA GLY A 121 -20.81 21.17 -1.55
C GLY A 121 -19.39 21.48 -1.06
N ILE A 122 -18.97 20.86 0.05
CA ILE A 122 -17.62 20.95 0.56
C ILE A 122 -16.84 19.92 -0.27
N GLU A 123 -15.97 20.37 -1.17
CA GLU A 123 -14.93 19.50 -1.69
C GLU A 123 -14.15 19.01 -0.47
N ALA A 124 -14.33 17.73 -0.12
CA ALA A 124 -13.54 17.11 0.93
C ALA A 124 -12.07 17.33 0.54
N GLU A 125 -11.37 18.19 1.28
CA GLU A 125 -9.92 18.26 1.22
C GLU A 125 -9.42 16.81 1.25
N PRO A 126 -8.56 16.38 0.30
CA PRO A 126 -8.08 15.01 0.28
C PRO A 126 -7.50 14.74 1.66
N THR A 127 -8.15 13.87 2.43
CA THR A 127 -7.68 13.54 3.76
C THR A 127 -6.28 13.02 3.58
N LYS A 128 -5.31 13.77 4.10
CA LYS A 128 -3.91 13.37 4.01
C LYS A 128 -3.82 11.96 4.59
N GLU A 129 -3.27 11.06 3.80
CA GLU A 129 -3.10 9.65 4.11
C GLU A 129 -1.63 9.32 3.95
N PHE A 130 -1.16 8.38 4.76
CA PHE A 130 0.16 7.78 4.58
C PHE A 130 -0.02 6.27 4.43
N THR A 131 0.98 5.61 3.85
CA THR A 131 0.89 4.19 3.51
C THR A 131 1.74 3.37 4.45
N VAL A 132 1.20 2.27 4.98
CA VAL A 132 1.96 1.27 5.73
C VAL A 132 2.08 -0.01 4.90
N PHE A 133 3.29 -0.54 4.83
CA PHE A 133 3.60 -1.81 4.19
C PHE A 133 3.92 -2.85 5.26
N GLU A 134 3.21 -3.97 5.20
CA GLU A 134 3.36 -5.09 6.14
C GLU A 134 3.86 -6.32 5.39
N ARG A 135 4.91 -6.96 5.89
CA ARG A 135 5.50 -8.18 5.32
C ARG A 135 4.59 -9.36 5.61
N ILE A 136 4.08 -10.01 4.57
CA ILE A 136 3.16 -11.15 4.61
C ILE A 136 3.72 -12.31 3.78
N GLY A 137 3.15 -13.50 3.95
CA GLY A 137 3.49 -14.70 3.18
C GLY A 137 4.45 -15.63 3.92
N SER A 138 4.88 -16.70 3.26
CA SER A 138 5.89 -17.63 3.79
C SER A 138 7.30 -17.10 3.53
N LEU A 139 8.36 -17.76 4.00
CA LEU A 139 9.75 -17.37 3.67
C LEU A 139 10.03 -17.50 2.16
N HIS A 140 9.36 -18.42 1.47
CA HIS A 140 9.55 -18.68 0.05
C HIS A 140 8.76 -17.76 -0.88
N ASN A 141 7.70 -17.15 -0.37
CA ASN A 141 6.83 -16.26 -1.13
C ASN A 141 6.50 -15.03 -0.27
N THR A 142 7.52 -14.17 -0.13
CA THR A 142 7.43 -12.92 0.62
C THR A 142 6.78 -11.85 -0.25
N TRP A 143 5.82 -11.11 0.31
CA TRP A 143 5.23 -9.95 -0.35
C TRP A 143 4.78 -8.93 0.69
N PHE A 144 4.59 -7.68 0.27
CA PHE A 144 4.18 -6.61 1.19
C PHE A 144 2.75 -6.21 0.92
N ARG A 145 1.91 -6.28 1.96
CA ARG A 145 0.54 -5.79 1.91
C ARG A 145 0.54 -4.29 2.15
N LYS A 146 0.00 -3.54 1.20
CA LYS A 146 -0.23 -2.11 1.29
C LYS A 146 -1.51 -1.80 2.07
N ARG A 147 -1.41 -0.98 3.11
CA ARG A 147 -2.55 -0.43 3.86
C ARG A 147 -2.45 1.09 3.92
N ARG A 148 -3.52 1.79 3.60
CA ARG A 148 -3.58 3.26 3.77
C ARG A 148 -4.14 3.57 5.14
N ILE A 149 -3.50 4.51 5.82
CA ILE A 149 -3.92 4.96 7.14
C ILE A 149 -4.18 6.47 7.06
N PRO A 150 -5.31 6.96 7.58
CA PRO A 150 -5.54 8.39 7.68
C PRO A 150 -4.46 9.03 8.56
N VAL A 151 -4.10 10.28 8.25
CA VAL A 151 -3.12 11.01 9.06
C VAL A 151 -3.51 10.97 10.54
N MET A 152 -2.58 10.48 11.35
CA MET A 152 -2.75 10.35 12.78
C MET A 152 -2.62 11.72 13.43
N LYS A 153 -3.56 12.06 14.31
CA LYS A 153 -3.48 13.25 15.17
C LYS A 153 -2.64 12.97 16.43
N ILE A 154 -1.46 12.40 16.26
CA ILE A 154 -0.54 12.09 17.36
C ILE A 154 0.45 13.25 17.50
N VAL A 155 0.56 13.79 18.71
CA VAL A 155 1.55 14.81 19.04
C VAL A 155 2.81 14.10 19.56
N PRO A 156 3.98 14.30 18.93
CA PRO A 156 5.24 13.73 19.40
C PRO A 156 5.66 14.33 20.74
N TYR A 157 6.34 13.55 21.57
CA TYR A 157 6.99 14.04 22.78
C TYR A 157 8.12 15.03 22.42
N PRO A 158 8.49 15.97 23.32
CA PRO A 158 9.56 16.93 23.05
C PRO A 158 10.89 16.28 22.64
N SER A 159 11.24 15.14 23.25
CA SER A 159 12.44 14.38 22.90
C SER A 159 12.37 13.78 21.49
N GLN A 160 11.19 13.32 21.06
CA GLN A 160 10.95 12.82 19.71
C GLN A 160 10.99 13.95 18.68
N GLU A 161 10.43 15.12 18.99
CA GLU A 161 10.39 16.26 18.07
C GLU A 161 11.78 16.77 17.71
N SER A 162 12.70 16.80 18.68
CA SER A 162 14.10 17.12 18.44
C SER A 162 14.73 16.12 17.45
N VAL A 163 14.56 14.82 17.69
CA VAL A 163 15.10 13.75 16.83
C VAL A 163 14.52 13.86 15.40
N ILE A 164 13.21 14.02 15.29
CA ILE A 164 12.50 14.17 14.01
C ILE A 164 13.05 15.37 13.23
N SER A 165 13.21 16.52 13.88
CA SER A 165 13.71 17.75 13.24
C SER A 165 15.12 17.59 12.67
N HIS A 166 16.02 16.90 13.40
CA HIS A 166 17.37 16.62 12.91
C HIS A 166 17.36 15.64 11.73
N ILE A 167 16.54 14.59 11.79
CA ILE A 167 16.38 13.62 10.69
C ILE A 167 15.87 14.34 9.43
N LYS A 168 14.86 15.20 9.55
CA LYS A 168 14.35 16.01 8.43
C LYS A 168 15.45 16.89 7.84
N THR A 169 16.18 17.61 8.68
CA THR A 169 17.27 18.50 8.24
C THR A 169 18.37 17.74 7.49
N GLN A 170 18.72 16.53 7.94
CA GLN A 170 19.69 15.69 7.25
C GLN A 170 19.13 15.15 5.93
N TYR A 171 17.88 14.70 5.93
CA TYR A 171 17.21 14.15 4.75
C TYR A 171 17.15 15.14 3.59
N GLU A 172 16.85 16.42 3.86
CA GLU A 172 16.84 17.46 2.83
C GLU A 172 18.21 17.66 2.14
N LYS A 173 19.31 17.31 2.82
CA LYS A 173 20.67 17.46 2.27
C LYS A 173 21.10 16.26 1.42
N THR A 174 20.81 15.05 1.88
CA THR A 174 21.38 13.81 1.31
C THR A 174 20.35 13.00 0.52
N ARG A 175 19.06 13.26 0.70
CA ARG A 175 17.93 12.43 0.22
C ARG A 175 17.97 10.98 0.71
N HIS A 176 18.77 10.67 1.73
CA HIS A 176 18.78 9.38 2.44
C HIS A 176 19.34 9.56 3.84
N VAL A 177 18.78 8.88 4.84
CA VAL A 177 19.24 9.01 6.24
C VAL A 177 19.17 7.66 6.93
N VAL A 178 20.21 7.33 7.69
CA VAL A 178 20.21 6.24 8.67
C VAL A 178 20.38 6.84 10.05
N ALA A 179 19.35 6.76 10.90
CA ALA A 179 19.39 7.28 12.25
C ALA A 179 19.31 6.14 13.27
N LEU A 180 20.22 6.12 14.25
CA LEU A 180 20.18 5.23 15.40
C LEU A 180 19.68 5.97 16.62
N ILE A 181 18.68 5.40 17.27
CA ILE A 181 18.00 5.97 18.44
C ILE A 181 18.12 4.98 19.59
N CYS A 182 19.00 5.31 20.53
CA CYS A 182 19.22 4.56 21.76
C CYS A 182 18.36 5.15 22.90
N GLY A 183 18.03 4.34 23.89
CA GLY A 183 17.36 4.79 25.11
C GLY A 183 16.63 3.66 25.83
N PRO A 184 16.14 3.85 27.06
CA PRO A 184 15.41 2.83 27.80
C PRO A 184 14.03 2.54 27.18
N PRO A 185 13.44 1.36 27.44
CA PRO A 185 12.12 1.01 26.94
C PRO A 185 11.05 2.02 27.41
N GLY A 186 10.03 2.23 26.59
CA GLY A 186 8.93 3.16 26.91
C GLY A 186 9.14 4.63 26.50
N THR A 187 10.32 5.02 26.00
CA THR A 187 10.58 6.40 25.51
C THR A 187 9.96 6.72 24.14
N GLY A 188 9.20 5.80 23.56
CA GLY A 188 8.52 6.01 22.27
C GLY A 188 9.44 5.97 21.04
N LYS A 189 10.65 5.40 21.14
CA LYS A 189 11.64 5.29 20.05
C LYS A 189 11.04 4.74 18.75
N SER A 190 10.30 3.63 18.86
CA SER A 190 9.69 2.93 17.72
C SER A 190 8.59 3.74 17.01
N MET A 191 8.00 4.74 17.68
CA MET A 191 7.00 5.62 17.06
C MET A 191 7.62 6.66 16.13
N ILE A 192 8.92 6.96 16.24
CA ILE A 192 9.55 8.05 15.48
C ILE A 192 9.46 7.81 13.98
N GLY A 193 9.66 6.57 13.51
CA GLY A 193 9.50 6.25 12.09
C GLY A 193 8.07 6.46 11.59
N LEU A 194 7.07 6.06 12.40
CA LEU A 194 5.66 6.27 12.07
C LEU A 194 5.29 7.76 12.06
N LEU A 195 5.79 8.53 13.01
CA LEU A 195 5.59 9.98 13.10
C LEU A 195 6.21 10.71 11.91
N LEU A 196 7.42 10.32 11.48
CA LEU A 196 8.05 10.83 10.26
C LEU A 196 7.20 10.55 9.02
N ALA A 197 6.75 9.31 8.84
CA ALA A 197 5.90 8.95 7.70
C ALA A 197 4.56 9.70 7.70
N ASN A 198 3.96 9.89 8.89
CA ASN A 198 2.76 10.69 9.06
C ASN A 198 2.98 12.16 8.69
N GLN A 199 4.12 12.76 9.08
CA GLN A 199 4.44 14.15 8.75
C GLN A 199 4.77 14.34 7.26
N TYR A 200 5.39 13.36 6.61
CA TYR A 200 5.70 13.40 5.17
C TYR A 200 4.57 12.88 4.27
N ASN A 201 3.46 12.37 4.82
CA ASN A 201 2.40 11.65 4.09
C ASN A 201 2.99 10.52 3.22
N SER A 202 3.90 9.75 3.80
CA SER A 202 4.80 8.89 3.06
C SER A 202 4.60 7.39 3.34
N SER A 203 5.47 6.54 2.78
CA SER A 203 5.39 5.09 3.01
C SER A 203 6.18 4.70 4.26
N PHE A 204 5.61 3.82 5.09
CA PHE A 204 6.23 3.28 6.30
C PHE A 204 6.27 1.75 6.28
N CYS A 205 7.39 1.15 6.71
CA CYS A 205 7.48 -0.30 6.93
C CYS A 205 8.38 -0.60 8.13
N ASN A 206 7.90 -1.37 9.11
CA ASN A 206 8.72 -1.87 10.24
C ASN A 206 8.80 -3.40 10.30
N THR A 207 8.14 -4.08 9.37
CA THR A 207 8.07 -5.55 9.31
C THR A 207 9.12 -6.17 8.39
N LEU A 208 9.83 -5.37 7.59
CA LEU A 208 10.99 -5.87 6.83
C LEU A 208 12.08 -6.31 7.80
N LYS A 209 12.59 -7.54 7.64
CA LYS A 209 13.68 -8.06 8.46
C LYS A 209 14.78 -8.62 7.53
N PRO A 210 15.75 -7.81 7.08
CA PRO A 210 16.77 -8.26 6.11
C PRO A 210 17.70 -9.39 6.61
N TRP A 211 17.64 -9.68 7.91
CA TRP A 211 18.29 -10.83 8.57
C TRP A 211 17.44 -12.10 8.58
N GLN A 212 16.23 -12.07 7.99
CA GLN A 212 15.41 -13.24 7.74
C GLN A 212 15.58 -13.73 6.30
N PRO A 213 15.43 -15.04 6.04
CA PRO A 213 15.57 -15.59 4.69
C PRO A 213 14.49 -15.06 3.73
N GLY A 214 14.91 -14.58 2.55
CA GLY A 214 14.01 -14.09 1.49
C GLY A 214 13.52 -12.65 1.67
N ASP A 215 13.84 -11.99 2.78
CA ASP A 215 13.55 -10.58 3.01
C ASP A 215 14.73 -9.73 2.51
N THR A 216 14.46 -8.77 1.62
CA THR A 216 15.48 -7.86 1.10
C THR A 216 14.96 -6.43 1.06
N LEU A 217 15.84 -5.44 1.26
CA LEU A 217 15.47 -4.04 1.05
C LEU A 217 15.07 -3.76 -0.40
N ALA A 218 15.70 -4.43 -1.36
CA ALA A 218 15.38 -4.28 -2.77
C ALA A 218 13.93 -4.68 -3.07
N SER A 219 13.42 -5.78 -2.50
CA SER A 219 12.03 -6.20 -2.73
C SER A 219 11.03 -5.21 -2.15
N LEU A 220 11.26 -4.70 -0.94
CA LEU A 220 10.42 -3.63 -0.38
C LEU A 220 10.48 -2.36 -1.23
N TYR A 221 11.69 -1.94 -1.63
CA TYR A 221 11.89 -0.71 -2.36
C TYR A 221 11.22 -0.74 -3.74
N SER A 222 11.33 -1.86 -4.46
CA SER A 222 10.65 -2.08 -5.75
C SER A 222 9.14 -2.21 -5.63
N GLU A 223 8.60 -2.68 -4.50
CA GLU A 223 7.14 -2.71 -4.29
C GLU A 223 6.58 -1.31 -4.00
N ILE A 224 7.36 -0.46 -3.34
CA ILE A 224 6.93 0.90 -2.98
C ILE A 224 7.09 1.87 -4.15
N GLU A 225 8.18 1.75 -4.92
CA GLU A 225 8.57 2.68 -6.00
C GLU A 225 8.47 4.15 -5.57
N PRO A 226 9.36 4.62 -4.68
CA PRO A 226 9.17 5.92 -4.04
C PRO A 226 9.15 7.08 -5.03
N PRO A 227 8.16 7.99 -4.91
CA PRO A 227 8.15 9.22 -5.69
C PRO A 227 9.41 10.06 -5.44
N PRO A 228 9.81 10.92 -6.39
CA PRO A 228 10.98 11.78 -6.25
C PRO A 228 10.98 12.68 -5.00
N ASP A 229 9.81 13.06 -4.50
CA ASP A 229 9.66 14.07 -3.44
C ASP A 229 9.13 13.52 -2.12
N THR A 230 9.01 12.20 -1.99
CA THR A 230 8.39 11.57 -0.81
C THR A 230 9.25 10.43 -0.28
N PRO A 231 9.73 10.50 0.98
CA PRO A 231 10.59 9.46 1.54
C PRO A 231 9.87 8.15 1.86
N ILE A 232 10.56 7.02 1.76
CA ILE A 232 10.19 5.78 2.44
C ILE A 232 10.83 5.81 3.83
N VAL A 233 10.03 5.55 4.86
CA VAL A 233 10.53 5.38 6.22
C VAL A 233 10.53 3.89 6.58
N VAL A 234 11.71 3.33 6.84
CA VAL A 234 11.87 1.92 7.26
C VAL A 234 12.34 1.87 8.70
N GLY A 235 11.59 1.17 9.55
CA GLY A 235 11.91 0.99 10.96
C GLY A 235 12.51 -0.38 11.24
N PHE A 236 13.68 -0.40 11.89
CA PHE A 236 14.27 -1.60 12.47
C PHE A 236 14.33 -1.45 13.98
N ASP A 237 13.40 -2.10 14.66
CA ASP A 237 13.32 -2.08 16.11
C ASP A 237 14.23 -3.12 16.78
N GLU A 238 14.77 -2.74 17.94
CA GLU A 238 15.60 -3.59 18.82
C GLU A 238 16.84 -4.16 18.13
N VAL A 239 17.57 -3.30 17.41
CA VAL A 239 18.74 -3.71 16.63
C VAL A 239 19.89 -4.24 17.48
N ASP A 240 19.93 -3.97 18.79
CA ASP A 240 20.94 -4.52 19.70
C ASP A 240 20.95 -6.05 19.72
N ASN A 241 19.77 -6.67 19.73
CA ASN A 241 19.63 -8.12 19.69
C ASN A 241 20.13 -8.68 18.35
N ILE A 242 19.80 -7.99 17.26
CA ILE A 242 20.18 -8.40 15.90
C ILE A 242 21.67 -8.22 15.66
N ILE A 243 22.27 -7.10 16.08
CA ILE A 243 23.70 -6.87 15.98
C ILE A 243 24.48 -7.98 16.69
N THR A 244 24.03 -8.39 17.88
CA THR A 244 24.64 -9.51 18.61
C THR A 244 24.54 -10.82 17.82
N ALA A 245 23.38 -11.13 17.24
CA ALA A 245 23.19 -12.33 16.41
C ALA A 245 24.04 -12.30 15.13
N VAL A 246 24.11 -11.15 14.46
CA VAL A 246 24.89 -10.92 13.24
C VAL A 246 26.39 -10.98 13.52
N ASN A 247 26.83 -10.57 14.71
CA ASN A 247 28.24 -10.67 15.12
C ASN A 247 28.68 -12.12 15.34
N VAL A 248 27.78 -12.98 15.85
CA VAL A 248 28.01 -14.43 15.92
C VAL A 248 27.91 -15.09 14.55
N GLY A 249 27.01 -14.57 13.70
CA GLY A 249 26.69 -15.12 12.38
C GLY A 249 25.37 -15.89 12.43
N ILE A 250 24.43 -15.47 11.59
CA ILE A 250 23.13 -16.11 11.47
C ILE A 250 23.30 -17.40 10.63
N PRO A 251 22.76 -18.55 11.08
CA PRO A 251 22.82 -19.78 10.30
C PRO A 251 22.20 -19.61 8.92
N SER A 252 22.88 -20.10 7.88
CA SER A 252 22.35 -20.08 6.52
C SER A 252 21.04 -20.85 6.42
N HIS A 253 20.12 -20.36 5.60
CA HIS A 253 18.93 -21.10 5.22
C HIS A 253 19.24 -22.02 4.02
N LYS A 254 18.61 -23.20 3.95
CA LYS A 254 18.92 -24.23 2.96
C LYS A 254 18.73 -23.77 1.50
N SER A 255 17.78 -22.87 1.28
CA SER A 255 17.25 -22.57 -0.06
C SER A 255 17.02 -21.08 -0.31
N LEU A 256 17.26 -20.22 0.68
CA LEU A 256 16.99 -18.79 0.59
C LEU A 256 18.20 -18.03 1.11
N THR A 257 18.50 -16.91 0.46
CA THR A 257 19.55 -16.00 0.90
C THR A 257 19.06 -15.14 2.06
N ILE A 258 19.98 -14.75 2.94
CA ILE A 258 19.76 -13.79 4.01
C ILE A 258 20.62 -12.58 3.68
N GLN A 259 20.00 -11.39 3.53
CA GLN A 259 20.73 -10.19 3.10
C GLN A 259 21.77 -9.75 4.15
N ILE A 260 21.39 -9.82 5.42
CA ILE A 260 22.26 -9.52 6.56
C ILE A 260 22.48 -10.79 7.37
N GLN A 261 23.39 -11.64 6.89
CA GLN A 261 23.73 -12.88 7.58
C GLN A 261 24.83 -12.68 8.66
N ASP A 262 25.80 -11.83 8.36
CA ASP A 262 26.98 -11.59 9.17
C ASP A 262 27.35 -10.10 9.19
N LYS A 263 28.44 -9.77 9.90
CA LYS A 263 28.99 -8.42 9.96
C LYS A 263 29.24 -7.81 8.58
N SER A 264 29.71 -8.61 7.61
CA SER A 264 29.95 -8.16 6.24
C SER A 264 28.66 -7.74 5.54
N GLY A 265 27.60 -8.54 5.69
CA GLY A 265 26.26 -8.25 5.19
C GLY A 265 25.68 -6.98 5.79
N TRP A 266 25.76 -6.80 7.11
CA TRP A 266 25.32 -5.56 7.78
C TRP A 266 26.04 -4.33 7.21
N ASN A 267 27.36 -4.41 7.14
CA ASN A 267 28.19 -3.33 6.65
C ASN A 267 27.87 -2.99 5.19
N SER A 268 27.76 -4.00 4.33
CA SER A 268 27.44 -3.84 2.92
C SER A 268 26.03 -3.27 2.71
N PHE A 269 25.07 -3.65 3.56
CA PHE A 269 23.70 -3.14 3.53
C PHE A 269 23.65 -1.63 3.76
N PHE A 270 24.26 -1.15 4.84
CA PHE A 270 24.26 0.29 5.13
C PHE A 270 25.19 1.06 4.19
N ASP A 271 26.32 0.49 3.78
CA ASP A 271 27.19 1.11 2.77
C ASP A 271 26.45 1.29 1.42
N ALA A 272 25.54 0.39 1.05
CA ALA A 272 24.71 0.53 -0.15
C ALA A 272 23.74 1.72 -0.07
N ILE A 273 23.11 1.92 1.09
CA ILE A 273 22.23 3.08 1.34
C ILE A 273 23.03 4.38 1.24
N GLN A 274 24.21 4.40 1.83
CA GLN A 274 25.09 5.57 1.90
C GLN A 274 25.72 5.96 0.55
N ARG A 275 25.82 4.99 -0.38
CA ARG A 275 26.16 5.25 -1.77
C ARG A 275 24.99 5.84 -2.58
N GLY A 276 23.82 6.01 -1.97
CA GLY A 276 22.62 6.53 -2.64
C GLY A 276 21.94 5.52 -3.58
N LEU A 277 22.19 4.20 -3.41
CA LEU A 277 21.52 3.17 -4.23
C LEU A 277 20.01 3.10 -3.96
N TYR A 278 19.56 3.65 -2.83
CA TYR A 278 18.17 3.76 -2.43
C TYR A 278 17.85 5.24 -2.13
N PRO A 279 17.60 6.07 -3.15
CA PRO A 279 17.23 7.46 -2.94
C PRO A 279 15.88 7.57 -2.21
N ASN A 280 15.66 8.68 -1.54
CA ASN A 280 14.45 8.96 -0.76
C ASN A 280 14.16 7.90 0.33
N LEU A 281 15.21 7.39 0.99
CA LEU A 281 15.08 6.38 2.04
C LEU A 281 15.52 6.93 3.41
N ILE A 282 14.64 6.85 4.40
CA ILE A 282 14.94 7.11 5.80
C ILE A 282 14.87 5.78 6.55
N VAL A 283 15.97 5.36 7.15
CA VAL A 283 16.05 4.17 8.01
C VAL A 283 16.17 4.60 9.45
N ILE A 284 15.26 4.12 10.30
CA ILE A 284 15.25 4.35 11.74
C ILE A 284 15.63 3.05 12.43
N LEU A 285 16.77 3.05 13.11
CA LEU A 285 17.22 1.96 13.97
C LEU A 285 16.90 2.33 15.41
N THR A 286 16.24 1.45 16.17
CA THR A 286 16.01 1.67 17.60
C THR A 286 16.74 0.62 18.42
N SER A 287 17.27 1.02 19.57
CA SER A 287 17.95 0.12 20.50
C SER A 287 17.60 0.43 21.94
N ASN A 288 17.52 -0.62 22.75
CA ASN A 288 17.39 -0.51 24.21
C ASN A 288 18.75 -0.42 24.93
N ARG A 289 19.85 -0.57 24.18
CA ARG A 289 21.23 -0.44 24.67
C ARG A 289 21.85 0.87 24.17
N SER A 290 22.88 1.34 24.86
CA SER A 290 23.58 2.56 24.48
C SER A 290 24.43 2.35 23.22
N ALA A 291 24.83 3.46 22.59
CA ALA A 291 25.76 3.43 21.48
C ALA A 291 27.11 2.80 21.87
N GLU A 292 27.58 3.04 23.09
CA GLU A 292 28.84 2.49 23.61
C GLU A 292 28.79 0.96 23.67
N TYR A 293 27.65 0.38 24.04
CA TYR A 293 27.47 -1.07 24.00
C TYR A 293 27.65 -1.62 22.59
N ILE A 294 27.04 -0.99 21.58
CA ILE A 294 27.19 -1.42 20.18
C ILE A 294 28.64 -1.27 19.71
N ARG A 295 29.32 -0.15 20.06
CA ARG A 295 30.75 0.04 19.77
C ARG A 295 31.64 -1.01 20.44
N SER A 296 31.25 -1.49 21.62
CA SER A 296 32.01 -2.53 22.35
C SER A 296 31.95 -3.90 21.67
N ILE A 297 30.86 -4.19 20.94
CA ILE A 297 30.76 -5.40 20.10
C ILE A 297 31.68 -5.21 18.89
N ASP A 298 31.42 -4.18 18.10
CA ASP A 298 32.29 -3.77 17.01
C ASP A 298 31.98 -2.32 16.57
N PRO A 299 32.97 -1.42 16.51
CA PRO A 299 32.75 -0.04 16.10
C PRO A 299 32.19 0.12 14.68
N SER A 300 32.37 -0.88 13.81
CA SER A 300 31.97 -0.78 12.41
C SER A 300 30.44 -0.81 12.21
N TYR A 301 29.66 -1.32 13.18
CA TYR A 301 28.19 -1.36 13.09
C TYR A 301 27.55 0.03 13.03
N ILE A 302 28.16 1.02 13.71
CA ILE A 302 27.64 2.39 13.84
C ILE A 302 28.66 3.44 13.43
N ARG A 303 29.62 3.07 12.58
CA ARG A 303 30.65 4.00 12.08
C ARG A 303 29.99 5.15 11.32
N GLU A 304 30.65 6.31 11.36
CA GLU A 304 30.33 7.44 10.49
C GLU A 304 30.22 6.98 9.02
N LYS A 305 29.25 7.54 8.30
CA LYS A 305 28.85 7.13 6.94
C LYS A 305 28.24 5.73 6.82
N ARG A 306 27.71 5.19 7.91
CA ARG A 306 26.75 4.05 7.94
C ARG A 306 25.51 4.44 8.71
N VAL A 307 25.75 5.06 9.86
CA VAL A 307 24.75 5.78 10.65
C VAL A 307 25.09 7.26 10.54
N ASP A 308 24.14 8.06 10.04
CA ASP A 308 24.30 9.50 9.85
C ASP A 308 24.05 10.27 11.14
N LEU A 309 23.05 9.82 11.90
CA LEU A 309 22.60 10.47 13.12
C LEU A 309 22.52 9.47 14.25
N LEU A 310 23.05 9.85 15.41
CA LEU A 310 23.01 9.04 16.61
C LEU A 310 22.38 9.86 17.73
N PHE A 311 21.33 9.32 18.34
CA PHE A 311 20.59 9.95 19.43
C PHE A 311 20.54 9.03 20.64
N ASP A 312 20.62 9.63 21.82
CA ASP A 312 20.32 8.96 23.08
C ASP A 312 19.11 9.66 23.73
N MET A 313 18.00 8.93 23.81
CA MET A 313 16.75 9.41 24.39
C MET A 313 16.72 9.04 25.87
N ASN A 314 17.04 10.00 26.73
CA ASN A 314 16.83 9.85 28.17
C ASN A 314 15.36 10.04 28.54
N VAL A 315 14.90 9.36 29.59
CA VAL A 315 13.60 9.64 30.21
C VAL A 315 13.75 10.96 30.95
N THR A 316 13.29 12.06 30.35
CA THR A 316 12.90 13.23 31.15
C THR A 316 11.63 12.85 31.87
N ILE A 317 11.77 12.52 33.16
CA ILE A 317 10.65 12.42 34.12
C ILE A 317 10.02 13.80 34.26
#